data_AF-A0A367E5Z6-F1
#
_entry.id   AF-A0A367E5Z6-F1
#
_cell.length_a   1.000
_cell.length_b   1.000
_cell.length_c   1.000
_cell.angle_alpha   90.00
_cell.angle_beta   90.00
_cell.angle_gamma   90.00
#
_symmetry.space_group_name_H-M   'P 1'
#
loop_
_entity.id
_entity.type
_entity.pdbx_description
1 polymer ?
#
loop_
_entity_poly.entity_id
_entity_poly.type
_entity_poly.pdbx_seq_one_letter_code
_entity_poly.pdbx_strand_id
1 'polypeptide(L)'
;MTIDSVSPRAETHPAQWRLWTGATSTGVAVVLTAIALGSTSMTLFPVLAALSALLLLGSYWVVKPWFVARSETWHRVITFVPMTAYVVAMFLVVVAAVSFLPDQPVVAGLALVMIWCFHIGGGVRESPSFAYERLQGRLTWAAALQVAAMCCGTVGAVCLIRTLPVPGRYSPAVFAACISVVVGLVVTSAKVFARVRKLATELDARAQKLERCLTRLSRGAVGDRAQLRDAAEDAWDDLHRTLRNKVETGFHLYGTFVIPSETRKGLETLVLAAITNPGAPPYQEAVTRLNLLRASCRLKIDTVA
;
A
#
# COMPACT_ATOMS: atom_id res chain seq x y z
N MET A 1 19.31 -28.17 -35.17
CA MET A 1 18.72 -27.08 -34.38
C MET A 1 17.31 -26.86 -34.87
N THR A 2 16.34 -27.46 -34.18
CA THR A 2 14.91 -27.33 -34.45
C THR A 2 14.41 -26.04 -33.80
N ILE A 3 13.72 -25.22 -34.59
CA ILE A 3 13.04 -24.01 -34.15
C ILE A 3 11.78 -24.47 -33.42
N ASP A 4 11.81 -24.45 -32.09
CA ASP A 4 10.62 -24.66 -31.28
C ASP A 4 9.65 -23.51 -31.58
N SER A 5 8.58 -23.85 -32.28
CA SER A 5 7.43 -22.98 -32.50
C SER A 5 6.77 -22.70 -31.15
N VAL A 6 7.05 -21.54 -30.59
CA VAL A 6 6.34 -21.01 -29.42
C VAL A 6 4.87 -20.86 -29.83
N SER A 7 4.06 -21.83 -29.41
CA SER A 7 2.61 -21.77 -29.55
C SER A 7 2.12 -20.46 -28.92
N PRO A 8 1.37 -19.62 -29.64
CA PRO A 8 0.79 -18.42 -29.05
C PRO A 8 -0.13 -18.89 -27.93
N ARG A 9 0.25 -18.62 -26.67
CA ARG A 9 -0.63 -18.79 -25.51
C ARG A 9 -1.94 -18.11 -25.87
N ALA A 10 -2.99 -18.90 -26.07
CA ALA A 10 -4.32 -18.39 -26.30
C ALA A 10 -4.63 -17.39 -25.17
N GLU A 11 -4.71 -16.11 -25.51
CA GLU A 11 -5.15 -15.06 -24.60
C GLU A 11 -6.59 -15.40 -24.22
N THR A 12 -6.75 -16.05 -23.07
CA THR A 12 -8.06 -16.35 -22.51
C THR A 12 -8.67 -15.02 -22.09
N HIS A 13 -9.50 -14.46 -22.96
CA HIS A 13 -10.27 -13.26 -22.64
C HIS A 13 -10.96 -13.46 -21.29
N PRO A 14 -10.72 -12.57 -20.30
CA PRO A 14 -11.25 -12.77 -18.98
C PRO A 14 -12.78 -12.69 -19.03
N ALA A 15 -13.42 -13.75 -18.56
CA ALA A 15 -14.84 -13.98 -18.77
C ALA A 15 -15.69 -12.83 -18.19
N GLN A 16 -16.44 -12.15 -19.05
CA GLN A 16 -17.19 -10.91 -18.72
C GLN A 16 -18.18 -11.09 -17.56
N TRP A 17 -18.67 -12.31 -17.31
CA TRP A 17 -19.56 -12.61 -16.18
C TRP A 17 -18.96 -12.29 -14.80
N ARG A 18 -17.63 -12.32 -14.66
CA ARG A 18 -16.94 -11.98 -13.39
C ARG A 18 -17.08 -10.50 -13.04
N LEU A 19 -17.09 -9.62 -14.05
CA LEU A 19 -17.32 -8.19 -13.85
C LEU A 19 -18.74 -7.95 -13.38
N TRP A 20 -19.72 -8.55 -14.06
CA TRP A 20 -21.14 -8.40 -13.71
C TRP A 20 -21.40 -8.89 -12.30
N THR A 21 -20.96 -10.10 -11.95
CA THR A 21 -21.10 -10.64 -10.58
C THR A 21 -20.45 -9.75 -9.52
N GLY A 22 -19.28 -9.17 -9.79
CA GLY A 22 -18.62 -8.19 -8.92
C GLY A 22 -19.39 -6.87 -8.76
N ALA A 23 -19.91 -6.33 -9.85
CA ALA A 23 -20.70 -5.10 -9.85
C ALA A 23 -22.03 -5.30 -9.10
N THR A 24 -22.73 -6.41 -9.35
CA THR A 24 -23.99 -6.72 -8.67
C THR A 24 -23.79 -6.90 -7.17
N SER A 25 -22.77 -7.65 -6.76
CA SER A 25 -22.45 -7.86 -5.33
C SER A 25 -22.03 -6.57 -4.63
N THR A 26 -21.27 -5.69 -5.29
CA THR A 26 -20.94 -4.36 -4.75
C THR A 26 -22.19 -3.49 -4.62
N GLY A 27 -23.07 -3.47 -5.63
CA GLY A 27 -24.35 -2.74 -5.57
C GLY A 27 -25.25 -3.23 -4.43
N VAL A 28 -25.36 -4.55 -4.25
CA VAL A 28 -26.12 -5.14 -3.14
C VAL A 28 -25.49 -4.77 -1.79
N ALA A 29 -24.16 -4.81 -1.67
CA ALA A 29 -23.49 -4.40 -0.44
C ALA A 29 -23.73 -2.92 -0.09
N VAL A 30 -23.71 -2.02 -1.07
CA VAL A 30 -24.04 -0.60 -0.86
C VAL A 30 -25.47 -0.42 -0.36
N VAL A 31 -26.43 -1.10 -0.99
CA VAL A 31 -27.85 -1.04 -0.58
C VAL A 31 -28.02 -1.59 0.83
N LEU A 32 -27.42 -2.74 1.16
CA LEU A 32 -27.49 -3.32 2.50
C LEU A 32 -26.84 -2.42 3.55
N THR A 33 -25.76 -1.72 3.20
CA THR A 33 -25.12 -0.75 4.10
C THR A 33 -26.01 0.46 4.34
N ALA A 34 -26.68 0.97 3.30
CA ALA A 34 -27.65 2.06 3.45
C ALA A 34 -28.84 1.66 4.32
N ILE A 35 -29.37 0.44 4.13
CA ILE A 35 -30.45 -0.11 4.97
C ILE A 35 -29.97 -0.31 6.41
N ALA A 36 -28.74 -0.81 6.61
CA ALA A 36 -28.15 -0.96 7.93
C ALA A 36 -28.05 0.39 8.66
N LEU A 37 -27.53 1.42 7.97
CA LEU A 37 -27.41 2.78 8.50
C LEU A 37 -28.76 3.43 8.86
N GLY A 38 -29.84 3.07 8.14
CA GLY A 38 -31.20 3.51 8.44
C GLY A 38 -31.92 2.67 9.51
N SER A 39 -31.32 1.58 9.99
CA SER A 39 -31.95 0.67 10.95
C SER A 39 -31.67 1.08 12.38
N THR A 40 -32.73 1.26 13.18
CA THR A 40 -32.65 1.42 14.64
C THR A 40 -32.59 0.08 15.38
N SER A 41 -32.70 -1.05 14.66
CA SER A 41 -32.71 -2.38 15.26
C SER A 41 -31.30 -2.85 15.60
N MET A 42 -31.08 -3.13 16.89
CA MET A 42 -29.80 -3.63 17.41
C MET A 42 -29.39 -5.00 16.85
N THR A 43 -30.33 -5.77 16.28
CA THR A 43 -30.04 -7.09 15.68
C THR A 43 -29.89 -7.03 14.16
N LEU A 44 -30.66 -6.17 13.47
CA LEU A 44 -30.60 -6.05 12.02
C LEU A 44 -29.32 -5.36 11.56
N PHE A 45 -28.87 -4.33 12.28
CA PHE A 45 -27.64 -3.62 11.93
C PHE A 45 -26.41 -4.53 11.82
N PRO A 46 -26.00 -5.32 12.85
CA PRO A 46 -24.79 -6.13 12.78
C PRO A 46 -24.90 -7.22 11.70
N VAL A 47 -26.08 -7.79 11.51
CA VAL A 47 -26.32 -8.81 10.46
C VAL A 47 -26.15 -8.21 9.07
N LEU A 48 -26.77 -7.06 8.79
CA LEU A 48 -26.69 -6.40 7.49
C LEU A 48 -25.26 -5.88 7.21
N ALA A 49 -24.58 -5.35 8.23
CA ALA A 49 -23.20 -4.90 8.14
C ALA A 49 -22.23 -6.07 7.85
N ALA A 50 -22.38 -7.20 8.56
CA ALA A 50 -21.58 -8.39 8.32
C ALA A 50 -21.83 -8.98 6.92
N LEU A 51 -23.09 -9.04 6.49
CA LEU A 51 -23.46 -9.54 5.17
C LEU A 51 -22.92 -8.64 4.04
N SER A 52 -22.97 -7.32 4.23
CA SER A 52 -22.36 -6.34 3.32
C SER A 52 -20.83 -6.55 3.22
N ALA A 53 -20.15 -6.71 4.36
CA ALA A 53 -18.71 -6.95 4.39
C ALA A 53 -18.33 -8.27 3.68
N LEU A 54 -19.08 -9.35 3.91
CA LEU A 54 -18.87 -10.64 3.25
C LEU A 54 -19.11 -10.57 1.74
N LEU A 55 -20.11 -9.82 1.29
CA LEU A 55 -20.40 -9.61 -0.14
C LEU A 55 -19.30 -8.79 -0.82
N LEU A 56 -18.77 -7.75 -0.16
CA LEU A 56 -17.62 -6.98 -0.67
C LEU A 56 -16.34 -7.82 -0.74
N LEU A 57 -16.12 -8.70 0.24
CA LEU A 57 -14.98 -9.61 0.22
C LEU A 57 -15.14 -10.64 -0.90
N GLY A 58 -16.31 -11.26 -1.03
CA GLY A 58 -16.63 -12.22 -2.09
C GLY A 58 -16.53 -11.59 -3.49
N SER A 59 -17.04 -10.36 -3.66
CA SER A 59 -16.94 -9.62 -4.91
C SER A 59 -15.49 -9.39 -5.30
N TYR A 60 -14.65 -8.97 -4.34
CA TYR A 60 -13.22 -8.79 -4.57
C TYR A 60 -12.55 -10.09 -5.04
N TRP A 61 -12.82 -11.22 -4.40
CA TRP A 61 -12.26 -12.52 -4.79
C TRP A 61 -12.66 -12.97 -6.19
N VAL A 62 -13.91 -12.73 -6.59
CA VAL A 62 -14.43 -13.10 -7.91
C VAL A 62 -13.85 -12.21 -9.02
N VAL A 63 -13.69 -10.91 -8.76
CA VAL A 63 -13.22 -9.96 -9.79
C VAL A 63 -11.68 -9.91 -9.85
N LYS A 64 -10.98 -10.26 -8.77
CA LYS A 64 -9.50 -10.21 -8.71
C LYS A 64 -8.80 -10.88 -9.91
N PRO A 65 -9.13 -12.12 -10.33
CA PRO A 65 -8.47 -12.73 -11.48
C PRO A 65 -8.80 -12.03 -12.81
N TRP A 66 -10.00 -11.45 -12.93
CA TRP A 66 -10.41 -10.68 -14.10
C TRP A 66 -9.59 -9.38 -14.21
N PHE A 67 -9.29 -8.74 -13.08
CA PHE A 67 -8.46 -7.54 -13.04
C PHE A 67 -7.00 -7.83 -13.42
N VAL A 68 -6.41 -8.91 -12.92
CA VAL A 68 -5.02 -9.29 -13.19
C VAL A 68 -4.78 -9.57 -14.69
N ALA A 69 -5.82 -9.99 -15.42
CA ALA A 69 -5.72 -10.42 -16.82
C ALA A 69 -5.90 -9.31 -17.88
N ARG A 70 -6.18 -8.05 -17.51
CA ARG A 70 -6.46 -6.98 -18.50
C ARG A 70 -5.22 -6.19 -18.94
N SER A 71 -5.33 -5.48 -20.07
CA SER A 71 -4.24 -4.68 -20.66
C SER A 71 -3.82 -3.48 -19.79
N GLU A 72 -2.65 -2.93 -20.14
CA GLU A 72 -1.95 -1.87 -19.42
C GLU A 72 -2.77 -0.59 -19.18
N THR A 73 -3.57 -0.17 -20.16
CA THR A 73 -4.36 1.07 -20.12
C THR A 73 -5.53 0.98 -19.14
N TRP A 74 -6.15 -0.19 -19.04
CA TRP A 74 -7.30 -0.42 -18.16
C TRP A 74 -6.91 -0.59 -16.70
N HIS A 75 -5.70 -1.07 -16.44
CA HIS A 75 -5.16 -1.18 -15.09
C HIS A 75 -5.11 0.16 -14.37
N ARG A 76 -4.82 1.28 -15.04
CA ARG A 76 -4.83 2.64 -14.43
C ARG A 76 -6.19 3.02 -13.85
N VAL A 77 -7.28 2.71 -14.56
CA VAL A 77 -8.67 2.99 -14.11
C VAL A 77 -9.09 2.00 -13.03
N ILE A 78 -8.70 0.73 -13.19
CA ILE A 78 -9.19 -0.38 -12.38
C ILE A 78 -8.58 -0.43 -10.97
N THR A 79 -7.36 0.04 -10.73
CA THR A 79 -6.77 -0.02 -9.36
C THR A 79 -7.14 1.18 -8.49
N PHE A 80 -7.61 2.27 -9.10
CA PHE A 80 -8.33 3.32 -8.38
C PHE A 80 -9.59 2.74 -7.72
N VAL A 81 -10.28 1.79 -8.36
CA VAL A 81 -11.55 1.25 -7.86
C VAL A 81 -11.42 0.51 -6.51
N PRO A 82 -10.51 -0.47 -6.29
CA PRO A 82 -10.31 -1.10 -4.98
C PRO A 82 -9.86 -0.12 -3.90
N MET A 83 -9.01 0.86 -4.25
CA MET A 83 -8.52 1.84 -3.29
C MET A 83 -9.66 2.80 -2.88
N THR A 84 -10.41 3.31 -3.85
CA THR A 84 -11.60 4.14 -3.62
C THR A 84 -12.68 3.35 -2.89
N ALA A 85 -12.92 2.10 -3.26
CA ALA A 85 -13.85 1.21 -2.54
C ALA A 85 -13.40 0.97 -1.11
N TYR A 86 -12.09 0.79 -0.85
CA TYR A 86 -11.55 0.67 0.49
C TYR A 86 -11.72 1.97 1.30
N VAL A 87 -11.43 3.12 0.70
CA VAL A 87 -11.61 4.44 1.33
C VAL A 87 -13.09 4.69 1.64
N VAL A 88 -13.98 4.37 0.70
CA VAL A 88 -15.43 4.49 0.89
C VAL A 88 -15.91 3.51 1.96
N ALA A 89 -15.44 2.27 1.97
CA ALA A 89 -15.78 1.30 3.01
C ALA A 89 -15.30 1.76 4.38
N MET A 90 -14.06 2.24 4.50
CA MET A 90 -13.58 2.84 5.76
C MET A 90 -14.45 4.02 6.17
N PHE A 91 -14.75 4.93 5.25
CA PHE A 91 -15.60 6.08 5.54
C PHE A 91 -16.98 5.67 6.05
N LEU A 92 -17.62 4.70 5.39
CA LEU A 92 -18.93 4.17 5.80
C LEU A 92 -18.87 3.51 7.19
N VAL A 93 -17.82 2.73 7.49
CA VAL A 93 -17.66 2.12 8.82
C VAL A 93 -17.38 3.19 9.88
N VAL A 94 -16.60 4.22 9.57
CA VAL A 94 -16.39 5.35 10.48
C VAL A 94 -17.69 6.11 10.75
N VAL A 95 -18.45 6.44 9.72
CA VAL A 95 -19.77 7.08 9.85
C VAL A 95 -20.71 6.23 10.70
N ALA A 96 -20.79 4.91 10.42
CA ALA A 96 -21.57 3.99 11.22
C ALA A 96 -21.11 4.00 12.69
N ALA A 97 -19.81 3.81 12.94
CA ALA A 97 -19.26 3.79 14.29
C ALA A 97 -19.52 5.10 15.05
N VAL A 98 -19.43 6.25 14.39
CA VAL A 98 -19.77 7.56 14.98
C VAL A 98 -21.25 7.62 15.36
N SER A 99 -22.15 7.12 14.50
CA SER A 99 -23.59 7.07 14.80
C SER A 99 -23.92 6.14 15.98
N PHE A 100 -23.17 5.06 16.19
CA PHE A 100 -23.35 4.15 17.33
C PHE A 100 -22.68 4.62 18.62
N LEU A 101 -21.84 5.66 18.55
CA LEU A 101 -21.02 6.08 19.68
C LEU A 101 -21.83 6.54 20.93
N PRO A 102 -23.00 7.21 20.80
CA PRO A 102 -23.82 7.61 21.94
C PRO A 102 -24.45 6.43 22.69
N ASP A 103 -24.97 5.45 21.94
CA ASP A 103 -25.81 4.38 22.50
C ASP A 103 -25.06 3.06 22.72
N GLN A 104 -24.06 2.77 21.88
CA GLN A 104 -23.32 1.50 21.84
C GLN A 104 -21.81 1.71 21.63
N PRO A 105 -21.11 2.37 22.57
CA PRO A 105 -19.70 2.70 22.46
C PRO A 105 -18.78 1.48 22.30
N VAL A 106 -19.15 0.32 22.85
CA VAL A 106 -18.39 -0.94 22.70
C VAL A 106 -18.41 -1.43 21.26
N VAL A 107 -19.59 -1.43 20.62
CA VAL A 107 -19.76 -1.89 19.23
C VAL A 107 -19.02 -0.97 18.27
N ALA A 108 -19.17 0.35 18.46
CA ALA A 108 -18.41 1.36 17.72
C ALA A 108 -16.89 1.16 17.90
N GLY A 109 -16.45 0.92 19.13
CA GLY A 109 -15.05 0.69 19.47
C GLY A 109 -14.46 -0.53 18.75
N LEU A 110 -15.15 -1.67 18.81
CA LEU A 110 -14.73 -2.91 18.14
C LEU A 110 -14.68 -2.75 16.62
N ALA A 111 -15.68 -2.09 16.01
CA ALA A 111 -15.71 -1.87 14.57
C ALA A 111 -14.48 -1.07 14.10
N LEU A 112 -14.13 0.00 14.82
CA LEU A 112 -12.96 0.83 14.50
C LEU A 112 -11.63 0.09 14.69
N VAL A 113 -11.52 -0.75 15.73
CA VAL A 113 -10.34 -1.63 15.93
C VAL A 113 -10.23 -2.67 14.81
N MET A 114 -11.36 -3.21 14.33
CA MET A 114 -11.36 -4.16 13.21
C MET A 114 -10.87 -3.53 11.91
N ILE A 115 -11.19 -2.26 11.62
CA ILE A 115 -10.61 -1.53 10.47
C ILE A 115 -9.09 -1.50 10.59
N TRP A 116 -8.59 -1.16 11.78
CA TRP A 116 -7.15 -1.08 12.05
C TRP A 116 -6.47 -2.44 11.87
N CYS A 117 -7.04 -3.51 12.43
CA CYS A 117 -6.55 -4.88 12.25
C CYS A 117 -6.54 -5.31 10.78
N PHE A 118 -7.60 -5.00 10.01
CA PHE A 118 -7.68 -5.30 8.58
C PHE A 118 -6.60 -4.56 7.78
N HIS A 119 -6.38 -3.27 8.10
CA HIS A 119 -5.35 -2.46 7.47
C HIS A 119 -3.94 -3.05 7.71
N ILE A 120 -3.61 -3.35 8.98
CA ILE A 120 -2.32 -3.95 9.35
C ILE A 120 -2.16 -5.34 8.73
N GLY A 121 -3.24 -6.14 8.64
CA GLY A 121 -3.24 -7.47 8.02
C GLY A 121 -2.93 -7.49 6.52
N GLY A 122 -2.74 -6.32 5.89
CA GLY A 122 -2.38 -6.22 4.48
C GLY A 122 -3.57 -6.40 3.54
N GLY A 123 -4.76 -5.97 3.98
CA GLY A 123 -5.99 -6.05 3.18
C GLY A 123 -5.91 -5.32 1.83
N VAL A 124 -4.98 -4.38 1.67
CA VAL A 124 -4.73 -3.66 0.41
C VAL A 124 -3.39 -4.13 -0.18
N ARG A 125 -3.42 -5.17 -1.01
CA ARG A 125 -2.25 -5.57 -1.84
C ARG A 125 -2.39 -4.95 -3.22
N GLU A 126 -1.48 -4.03 -3.56
CA GLU A 126 -1.43 -3.44 -4.89
C GLU A 126 -0.99 -4.48 -5.93
N SER A 127 -1.54 -4.37 -7.14
CA SER A 127 -1.09 -5.16 -8.29
C SER A 127 0.38 -4.88 -8.63
N PRO A 128 1.17 -5.88 -9.06
CA PRO A 128 2.54 -5.66 -9.51
C PRO A 128 2.65 -4.88 -10.82
N SER A 129 1.56 -4.75 -11.58
CA SER A 129 1.52 -3.93 -12.79
C SER A 129 1.63 -2.43 -12.45
N PHE A 130 2.52 -1.70 -13.13
CA PHE A 130 2.81 -0.26 -12.93
C PHE A 130 3.50 0.11 -11.62
N ALA A 131 4.39 -0.74 -11.15
CA ALA A 131 5.10 -0.49 -9.91
C ALA A 131 5.80 0.88 -9.91
N TYR A 132 6.47 1.31 -10.97
CA TYR A 132 7.22 2.57 -10.96
C TYR A 132 6.30 3.79 -11.05
N GLU A 133 5.36 3.80 -11.98
CA GLU A 133 4.44 4.93 -12.23
C GLU A 133 3.57 5.24 -11.01
N ARG A 134 3.28 4.22 -10.21
CA ARG A 134 2.44 4.33 -9.02
C ARG A 134 3.21 4.51 -7.73
N LEU A 135 4.54 4.45 -7.78
CA LEU A 135 5.35 4.64 -6.60
C LEU A 135 5.04 5.98 -5.91
N GLN A 136 4.88 7.05 -6.68
CA GLN A 136 4.51 8.36 -6.15
C GLN A 136 3.17 8.31 -5.39
N GLY A 137 2.19 7.63 -5.97
CA GLY A 137 0.90 7.37 -5.34
C GLY A 137 1.05 6.56 -4.05
N ARG A 138 1.81 5.46 -4.07
CA ARG A 138 2.10 4.64 -2.88
C ARG A 138 2.75 5.45 -1.78
N LEU A 139 3.81 6.20 -2.09
CA LEU A 139 4.49 7.06 -1.13
C LEU A 139 3.53 8.08 -0.50
N THR A 140 2.54 8.57 -1.26
CA THR A 140 1.56 9.55 -0.75
C THR A 140 0.45 8.90 0.06
N TRP A 141 -0.18 7.84 -0.46
CA TRP A 141 -1.37 7.24 0.11
C TRP A 141 -1.06 6.25 1.24
N ALA A 142 0.06 5.52 1.19
CA ALA A 142 0.41 4.56 2.25
C ALA A 142 0.56 5.26 3.61
N ALA A 143 1.17 6.44 3.64
CA ALA A 143 1.28 7.26 4.84
C ALA A 143 -0.10 7.69 5.36
N ALA A 144 -0.94 8.23 4.48
CA ALA A 144 -2.25 8.75 4.83
C ALA A 144 -3.20 7.64 5.32
N LEU A 145 -3.21 6.48 4.65
CA LEU A 145 -4.03 5.35 5.04
C LEU A 145 -3.56 4.70 6.34
N GLN A 146 -2.25 4.57 6.54
CA GLN A 146 -1.71 4.09 7.81
C GLN A 146 -2.10 5.02 8.96
N VAL A 147 -2.01 6.34 8.76
CA VAL A 147 -2.45 7.33 9.77
C VAL A 147 -3.95 7.23 10.01
N ALA A 148 -4.77 7.16 8.96
CA ALA A 148 -6.21 6.99 9.10
C ALA A 148 -6.58 5.71 9.87
N ALA A 149 -5.92 4.59 9.56
CA ALA A 149 -6.11 3.33 10.27
C ALA A 149 -5.67 3.43 11.74
N MET A 150 -4.53 4.07 12.03
CA MET A 150 -4.09 4.32 13.41
C MET A 150 -5.07 5.21 14.17
N CYS A 151 -5.66 6.24 13.51
CA CYS A 151 -6.71 7.06 14.09
C CYS A 151 -7.93 6.20 14.44
N CYS A 152 -8.39 5.35 13.51
CA CYS A 152 -9.52 4.44 13.77
C CYS A 152 -9.22 3.52 14.95
N GLY A 153 -8.08 2.83 14.95
CA GLY A 153 -7.69 1.94 16.05
C GLY A 153 -7.58 2.66 17.40
N THR A 154 -7.05 3.90 17.40
CA THR A 154 -6.92 4.72 18.61
C THR A 154 -8.28 5.16 19.16
N VAL A 155 -9.16 5.70 18.31
CA VAL A 155 -10.51 6.08 18.71
C VAL A 155 -11.27 4.86 19.22
N GLY A 156 -11.16 3.74 18.51
CA GLY A 156 -11.77 2.48 18.93
C GLY A 156 -11.28 2.02 20.30
N ALA A 157 -9.97 2.06 20.55
CA ALA A 157 -9.38 1.72 21.84
C ALA A 157 -9.85 2.66 22.96
N VAL A 158 -9.92 3.97 22.70
CA VAL A 158 -10.44 4.96 23.67
C VAL A 158 -11.90 4.69 24.02
N CYS A 159 -12.74 4.35 23.04
CA CYS A 159 -14.13 3.95 23.27
C CYS A 159 -14.20 2.71 24.19
N LEU A 160 -13.41 1.68 23.89
CA LEU A 160 -13.39 0.46 24.71
C LEU A 160 -12.90 0.72 26.14
N ILE A 161 -11.82 1.49 26.30
CA ILE A 161 -11.28 1.85 27.62
C ILE A 161 -12.31 2.61 28.45
N ARG A 162 -13.05 3.54 27.83
CA ARG A 162 -14.09 4.34 28.53
C ARG A 162 -15.29 3.51 28.98
N THR A 163 -15.54 2.38 28.36
CA THR A 163 -16.65 1.47 28.73
C THR A 163 -16.29 0.48 29.83
N LEU A 164 -15.03 0.43 30.25
CA LEU A 164 -14.61 -0.45 31.34
C LEU A 164 -15.30 -0.01 32.65
N PRO A 165 -15.76 -0.98 33.49
CA PRO A 165 -16.40 -0.68 34.77
C PRO A 165 -15.36 -0.21 35.78
N VAL A 166 -14.95 1.06 35.68
CA VAL A 166 -13.91 1.66 36.51
C VAL A 166 -14.53 2.43 37.68
N PRO A 167 -14.12 2.17 38.94
CA PRO A 167 -14.56 2.97 40.07
C PRO A 167 -14.31 4.47 39.85
N GLY A 168 -15.27 5.33 40.22
CA GLY A 168 -15.23 6.77 39.92
C GLY A 168 -13.95 7.49 40.37
N ARG A 169 -13.31 7.02 41.44
CA ARG A 169 -12.01 7.53 41.93
C ARG A 169 -10.87 7.46 40.90
N TYR A 170 -10.95 6.57 39.92
CA TYR A 170 -9.95 6.42 38.86
C TYR A 170 -10.35 7.11 37.55
N SER A 171 -11.51 7.78 37.48
CA SER A 171 -11.97 8.48 36.27
C SER A 171 -10.97 9.52 35.73
N PRO A 172 -10.30 10.34 36.58
CA PRO A 172 -9.26 11.24 36.11
C PRO A 172 -8.05 10.51 35.50
N ALA A 173 -7.67 9.36 36.06
CA ALA A 173 -6.56 8.55 35.55
C ALA A 173 -6.90 7.91 34.19
N VAL A 174 -8.13 7.41 34.03
CA VAL A 174 -8.63 6.89 32.74
C VAL A 174 -8.67 8.00 31.69
N PHE A 175 -9.14 9.19 32.06
CA PHE A 175 -9.13 10.34 31.16
C PHE A 175 -7.71 10.71 30.73
N ALA A 176 -6.77 10.83 31.67
CA ALA A 176 -5.37 11.13 31.38
C ALA A 176 -4.72 10.06 30.48
N ALA A 177 -5.04 8.78 30.69
CA ALA A 177 -4.59 7.69 29.82
C ALA A 177 -5.13 7.86 28.39
N CYS A 178 -6.43 8.14 28.22
CA CYS A 178 -7.03 8.40 26.90
C CYS A 178 -6.36 9.59 26.18
N ILE A 179 -6.11 10.70 26.89
CA ILE A 179 -5.38 11.84 26.34
C ILE A 179 -3.97 11.45 25.91
N SER A 180 -3.26 10.69 26.74
CA SER A 180 -1.90 10.22 26.44
C SER A 180 -1.85 9.37 25.17
N VAL A 181 -2.85 8.49 24.97
CA VAL A 181 -2.97 7.67 23.74
C VAL A 181 -3.18 8.57 22.51
N VAL A 182 -4.04 9.59 22.61
CA VAL A 182 -4.28 10.55 21.51
C VAL A 182 -3.01 11.36 21.19
N VAL A 183 -2.29 11.84 22.19
CA VAL A 183 -0.99 12.52 21.99
C VAL A 183 0.01 11.57 21.31
N GLY A 184 0.05 10.30 21.74
CA GLY A 184 0.86 9.26 21.12
C GLY A 184 0.56 9.09 19.63
N LEU A 185 -0.73 9.07 19.25
CA LEU A 185 -1.18 9.00 17.85
C LEU A 185 -0.68 10.18 17.01
N VAL A 186 -0.71 11.40 17.53
CA VAL A 186 -0.21 12.58 16.81
C VAL A 186 1.30 12.44 16.53
N VAL A 187 2.07 12.05 17.54
CA VAL A 187 3.52 11.85 17.41
C VAL A 187 3.86 10.72 16.45
N THR A 188 3.16 9.58 16.51
CA THR A 188 3.38 8.46 15.59
C THR A 188 2.99 8.82 14.17
N SER A 189 1.91 9.59 13.97
CA SER A 189 1.50 10.07 12.65
C SER A 189 2.56 10.96 12.01
N ALA A 190 3.09 11.93 12.76
CA ALA A 190 4.18 12.77 12.30
C ALA A 190 5.43 11.95 11.94
N LYS A 191 5.76 10.92 12.76
CA LYS A 191 6.87 9.99 12.49
C LYS A 191 6.66 9.18 11.20
N VAL A 192 5.44 8.74 10.88
CA VAL A 192 5.13 8.03 9.63
C VAL A 192 5.42 8.93 8.43
N PHE A 193 4.93 10.17 8.42
CA PHE A 193 5.20 11.11 7.32
C PHE A 193 6.68 11.47 7.20
N ALA A 194 7.39 11.67 8.33
CA ALA A 194 8.83 11.90 8.33
C ALA A 194 9.61 10.72 7.74
N ARG A 195 9.25 9.49 8.11
CA ARG A 195 9.85 8.27 7.54
C ARG A 195 9.66 8.22 6.03
N VAL A 196 8.46 8.49 5.53
CA VAL A 196 8.16 8.43 4.10
C VAL A 196 8.97 9.44 3.30
N ARG A 197 9.11 10.68 3.81
CA ARG A 197 9.99 11.70 3.21
C ARG A 197 11.45 11.27 3.20
N LYS A 198 11.95 10.77 4.33
CA LYS A 198 13.32 10.25 4.46
C LYS A 198 13.57 9.11 3.48
N LEU A 199 12.64 8.16 3.38
CA LEU A 199 12.72 7.03 2.46
C LEU A 199 12.72 7.49 1.00
N ALA A 200 11.85 8.44 0.62
CA ALA A 200 11.84 8.99 -0.74
C ALA A 200 13.15 9.69 -1.09
N THR A 201 13.72 10.44 -0.14
CA THR A 201 15.02 11.12 -0.29
C THR A 201 16.16 10.11 -0.44
N GLU A 202 16.20 9.07 0.41
CA GLU A 202 17.20 8.00 0.31
C GLU A 202 17.08 7.21 -0.99
N LEU A 203 15.85 6.94 -1.46
CA LEU A 203 15.61 6.27 -2.73
C LEU A 203 16.10 7.09 -3.93
N ASP A 204 15.78 8.39 -3.98
CA ASP A 204 16.27 9.26 -5.06
C ASP A 204 17.80 9.34 -5.06
N ALA A 205 18.41 9.59 -3.89
CA ALA A 205 19.86 9.70 -3.76
C ALA A 205 20.59 8.40 -4.15
N ARG A 206 20.11 7.23 -3.69
CA ARG A 206 20.72 5.93 -4.01
C ARG A 206 20.50 5.54 -5.47
N ALA A 207 19.32 5.81 -6.03
CA ALA A 207 19.06 5.58 -7.45
C ALA A 207 19.93 6.46 -8.34
N GLN A 208 20.12 7.74 -7.98
CA GLN A 208 21.01 8.64 -8.68
C GLN A 208 22.49 8.20 -8.57
N LYS A 209 22.92 7.74 -7.39
CA LYS A 209 24.27 7.18 -7.18
C LYS A 209 24.50 6.00 -8.11
N LEU A 210 23.57 5.03 -8.14
CA LEU A 210 23.68 3.86 -9.01
C LEU A 210 23.68 4.25 -10.49
N GLU A 211 22.81 5.15 -10.93
CA GLU A 211 22.79 5.66 -12.30
C GLU A 211 24.16 6.23 -12.69
N ARG A 212 24.76 7.07 -11.83
CA ARG A 212 26.11 7.62 -12.06
C ARG A 212 27.18 6.53 -12.12
N CYS A 213 27.12 5.52 -11.24
CA CYS A 213 28.05 4.39 -11.28
C CYS A 213 27.95 3.61 -12.59
N LEU A 214 26.73 3.28 -13.04
CA LEU A 214 26.50 2.61 -14.32
C LEU A 214 26.96 3.45 -15.51
N THR A 215 26.74 4.77 -15.49
CA THR A 215 27.23 5.67 -16.54
C THR A 215 28.75 5.74 -16.57
N ARG A 216 29.41 5.79 -15.40
CA ARG A 216 30.88 5.75 -15.31
C ARG A 216 31.42 4.41 -15.81
N LEU A 217 30.80 3.30 -15.41
CA LEU A 217 31.18 1.95 -15.84
C LEU A 217 31.04 1.77 -17.35
N SER A 218 29.98 2.30 -17.97
CA SER A 218 29.78 2.19 -19.43
C SER A 218 30.73 3.05 -20.26
N ARG A 219 31.25 4.16 -19.71
CA ARG A 219 32.17 5.08 -20.39
C ARG A 219 33.63 4.95 -19.95
N GLY A 220 33.90 4.17 -18.92
CA GLY A 220 35.21 4.05 -18.29
C GLY A 220 36.23 3.29 -19.14
N ALA A 221 37.50 3.62 -18.94
CA ALA A 221 38.60 2.92 -19.57
C ALA A 221 38.66 1.45 -19.10
N VAL A 222 39.19 0.56 -19.95
CA VAL A 222 39.29 -0.88 -19.66
C VAL A 222 40.07 -1.16 -18.36
N GLY A 223 41.11 -0.36 -18.08
CA GLY A 223 41.95 -0.48 -16.89
C GLY A 223 41.21 -0.23 -15.56
N ASP A 224 40.18 0.62 -15.57
CA ASP A 224 39.44 0.99 -14.35
C ASP A 224 38.16 0.15 -14.15
N ARG A 225 37.88 -0.80 -15.06
CA ARG A 225 36.60 -1.52 -15.09
C ARG A 225 36.31 -2.32 -13.82
N ALA A 226 37.33 -2.93 -13.21
CA ALA A 226 37.14 -3.69 -11.98
C ALA A 226 36.65 -2.78 -10.84
N GLN A 227 37.35 -1.67 -10.60
CA GLN A 227 36.97 -0.70 -9.57
C GLN A 227 35.59 -0.06 -9.84
N LEU A 228 35.30 0.28 -11.10
CA LEU A 228 34.00 0.85 -11.49
C LEU A 228 32.86 -0.16 -11.33
N ARG A 229 33.15 -1.46 -11.54
CA ARG A 229 32.21 -2.54 -11.33
C ARG A 229 31.90 -2.71 -9.85
N ASP A 230 32.93 -2.79 -9.00
CA ASP A 230 32.76 -2.91 -7.54
C ASP A 230 31.91 -1.74 -7.00
N ALA A 231 32.20 -0.51 -7.46
CA ALA A 231 31.44 0.68 -7.08
C ALA A 231 29.97 0.66 -7.55
N ALA A 232 29.68 -0.01 -8.67
CA ALA A 232 28.31 -0.19 -9.17
C ALA A 232 27.56 -1.29 -8.40
N GLU A 233 28.24 -2.37 -8.03
CA GLU A 233 27.72 -3.45 -7.19
C GLU A 233 27.39 -2.93 -5.78
N ASP A 234 28.30 -2.18 -5.16
CA ASP A 234 28.05 -1.53 -3.86
C ASP A 234 26.85 -0.56 -3.91
N ALA A 235 26.76 0.25 -4.96
CA ALA A 235 25.64 1.18 -5.14
C ALA A 235 24.31 0.44 -5.36
N TRP A 236 24.34 -0.71 -6.04
CA TRP A 236 23.17 -1.56 -6.20
C TRP A 236 22.74 -2.16 -4.87
N ASP A 237 23.67 -2.70 -4.09
CA ASP A 237 23.38 -3.27 -2.77
C ASP A 237 22.73 -2.25 -1.83
N ASP A 238 23.26 -1.03 -1.81
CA ASP A 238 22.67 0.09 -1.06
C ASP A 238 21.23 0.35 -1.50
N LEU A 239 20.97 0.48 -2.80
CA LEU A 239 19.62 0.71 -3.33
C LEU A 239 18.70 -0.47 -3.04
N HIS A 240 19.18 -1.71 -3.23
CA HIS A 240 18.42 -2.94 -3.03
C HIS A 240 17.96 -3.07 -1.58
N ARG A 241 18.83 -2.78 -0.61
CA ARG A 241 18.45 -2.72 0.81
C ARG A 241 17.33 -1.72 1.06
N THR A 242 17.38 -0.52 0.45
CA THR A 242 16.30 0.48 0.59
C THR A 242 15.00 0.03 -0.07
N LEU A 243 15.06 -0.60 -1.25
CA LEU A 243 13.88 -1.13 -1.94
C LEU A 243 13.18 -2.28 -1.18
N ARG A 244 13.87 -2.92 -0.24
CA ARG A 244 13.28 -3.92 0.67
C ARG A 244 12.51 -3.28 1.83
N ASN A 245 12.72 -2.01 2.11
CA ASN A 245 11.99 -1.32 3.17
C ASN A 245 10.50 -1.20 2.83
N LYS A 246 9.70 -1.05 3.89
CA LYS A 246 8.28 -0.70 3.81
C LYS A 246 8.15 0.82 3.83
N VAL A 247 7.12 1.34 3.16
CA VAL A 247 6.91 2.78 3.01
C VAL A 247 6.55 3.42 4.35
N GLU A 248 5.60 2.81 5.05
CA GLU A 248 4.91 3.38 6.20
C GLU A 248 5.40 2.79 7.53
N THR A 249 5.88 1.55 7.53
CA THR A 249 6.38 0.87 8.73
C THR A 249 7.90 0.69 8.69
N GLY A 250 8.50 0.55 9.87
CA GLY A 250 9.88 0.09 10.01
C GLY A 250 9.96 -1.41 10.25
N PHE A 251 8.81 -2.08 10.18
CA PHE A 251 8.66 -3.46 10.59
C PHE A 251 8.66 -4.35 9.35
N HIS A 252 9.30 -5.51 9.47
CA HIS A 252 9.43 -6.44 8.35
C HIS A 252 8.10 -7.14 8.01
N LEU A 253 7.20 -7.28 9.00
CA LEU A 253 5.98 -8.08 8.92
C LEU A 253 4.79 -7.35 8.29
N TYR A 254 4.70 -6.03 8.43
CA TYR A 254 3.51 -5.26 8.07
C TYR A 254 3.84 -4.07 7.19
N GLY A 255 2.93 -3.71 6.29
CA GLY A 255 3.03 -2.54 5.43
C GLY A 255 3.36 -2.82 3.96
N THR A 256 3.44 -1.74 3.20
CA THR A 256 3.52 -1.70 1.75
C THR A 256 4.97 -1.60 1.33
N PHE A 257 5.41 -2.48 0.45
CA PHE A 257 6.76 -2.38 -0.10
C PHE A 257 6.88 -1.15 -1.01
N VAL A 258 8.08 -0.55 -1.05
CA VAL A 258 8.40 0.53 -1.98
C VAL A 258 8.07 0.11 -3.41
N ILE A 259 8.55 -1.06 -3.82
CA ILE A 259 8.14 -1.73 -5.06
C ILE A 259 7.79 -3.20 -4.78
N PRO A 260 6.86 -3.80 -5.54
CA PRO A 260 6.55 -5.23 -5.46
C PRO A 260 7.80 -6.11 -5.64
N SER A 261 7.82 -7.29 -4.99
CA SER A 261 8.96 -8.21 -5.02
C SER A 261 9.37 -8.61 -6.44
N GLU A 262 8.39 -8.86 -7.31
CA GLU A 262 8.64 -9.28 -8.69
C GLU A 262 9.25 -8.15 -9.52
N THR A 263 8.76 -6.92 -9.35
CA THR A 263 9.36 -5.75 -9.98
C THR A 263 10.80 -5.52 -9.51
N ARG A 264 11.06 -5.72 -8.22
CA ARG A 264 12.42 -5.60 -7.66
C ARG A 264 13.37 -6.62 -8.28
N LYS A 265 12.96 -7.89 -8.37
CA LYS A 265 13.75 -8.93 -9.05
C LYS A 265 14.00 -8.58 -10.52
N GLY A 266 12.99 -8.04 -11.21
CA GLY A 266 13.15 -7.58 -12.59
C GLY A 266 14.16 -6.43 -12.73
N LEU A 267 14.21 -5.51 -11.77
CA LEU A 267 15.23 -4.45 -11.72
C LEU A 267 16.63 -5.02 -11.45
N GLU A 268 16.72 -5.97 -10.51
CA GLU A 268 17.96 -6.66 -10.14
C GLU A 268 18.60 -7.33 -11.35
N THR A 269 17.83 -8.12 -12.11
CA THR A 269 18.32 -8.77 -13.33
C THR A 269 18.86 -7.75 -14.33
N LEU A 270 18.18 -6.61 -14.52
CA LEU A 270 18.62 -5.58 -15.46
C LEU A 270 19.90 -4.88 -15.00
N VAL A 271 19.98 -4.55 -13.71
CA VAL A 271 21.16 -3.88 -13.15
C VAL A 271 22.37 -4.81 -13.19
N LEU A 272 22.24 -6.06 -12.77
CA LEU A 272 23.33 -7.04 -12.84
C LEU A 272 23.77 -7.31 -14.28
N ALA A 273 22.82 -7.36 -15.23
CA ALA A 273 23.13 -7.47 -16.65
C ALA A 273 23.90 -6.23 -17.18
N ALA A 274 23.51 -5.02 -16.76
CA ALA A 274 24.18 -3.77 -17.12
C ALA A 274 25.59 -3.65 -16.51
N ILE A 275 25.79 -4.18 -15.29
CA ILE A 275 27.10 -4.25 -14.64
C ILE A 275 28.01 -5.24 -15.37
N THR A 276 27.46 -6.42 -15.73
CA THR A 276 28.22 -7.48 -16.40
C THR A 276 28.58 -7.11 -17.83
N ASN A 277 27.69 -6.40 -18.55
CA ASN A 277 27.87 -6.00 -19.94
C ASN A 277 27.71 -4.47 -20.09
N PRO A 278 28.74 -3.68 -19.70
CA PRO A 278 28.65 -2.23 -19.76
C PRO A 278 28.39 -1.72 -21.18
N GLY A 279 27.39 -0.85 -21.35
CA GLY A 279 27.02 -0.25 -22.64
C GLY A 279 26.06 -1.08 -23.51
N ALA A 280 25.71 -2.30 -23.10
CA ALA A 280 24.70 -3.11 -23.79
C ALA A 280 23.26 -2.56 -23.58
N PRO A 281 22.25 -2.97 -24.38
CA PRO A 281 20.87 -2.51 -24.24
C PRO A 281 20.28 -2.56 -22.80
N PRO A 282 20.60 -3.57 -21.95
CA PRO A 282 20.14 -3.59 -20.55
C PRO A 282 20.51 -2.35 -19.73
N TYR A 283 21.61 -1.67 -20.06
CA TYR A 283 22.01 -0.42 -19.42
C TYR A 283 20.96 0.68 -19.61
N GLN A 284 20.47 0.89 -20.83
CA GLN A 284 19.50 1.94 -21.11
C GLN A 284 18.16 1.67 -20.41
N GLU A 285 17.72 0.42 -20.39
CA GLU A 285 16.53 -0.04 -19.69
C GLU A 285 16.67 0.18 -18.17
N ALA A 286 17.81 -0.21 -17.58
CA ALA A 286 18.09 -0.01 -16.16
C ALA A 286 18.07 1.48 -15.78
N VAL A 287 18.76 2.33 -16.55
CA VAL A 287 18.77 3.79 -16.34
C VAL A 287 17.37 4.38 -16.46
N THR A 288 16.57 3.92 -17.43
CA THR A 288 15.19 4.37 -17.60
C THR A 288 14.33 4.04 -16.37
N ARG A 289 14.43 2.82 -15.84
CA ARG A 289 13.69 2.42 -14.62
C ARG A 289 14.16 3.16 -13.38
N LEU A 290 15.46 3.40 -13.24
CA LEU A 290 16.00 4.24 -12.16
C LEU A 290 15.48 5.67 -12.27
N ASN A 291 15.38 6.23 -13.47
CA ASN A 291 14.81 7.56 -13.68
C ASN A 291 13.31 7.62 -13.35
N LEU A 292 12.53 6.58 -13.66
CA LEU A 292 11.13 6.49 -13.21
C LEU A 292 11.01 6.42 -11.69
N LEU A 293 11.91 5.69 -11.02
CA LEU A 293 11.98 5.61 -9.56
C LEU A 293 12.27 6.99 -8.95
N ARG A 294 13.27 7.69 -9.50
CA ARG A 294 13.66 9.05 -9.08
C ARG A 294 12.54 10.06 -9.31
N ALA A 295 11.94 10.07 -10.51
CA ALA A 295 10.83 10.95 -10.85
C ALA A 295 9.66 10.81 -9.86
N SER A 296 9.35 9.58 -9.47
CA SER A 296 8.30 9.28 -8.48
C SER A 296 8.60 9.80 -7.07
N CYS A 297 9.87 10.02 -6.73
CA CYS A 297 10.27 10.51 -5.40
C CYS A 297 10.34 12.04 -5.31
N ARG A 298 10.46 12.75 -6.45
CA ARG A 298 10.75 14.21 -6.50
C ARG A 298 9.82 15.08 -5.64
N LEU A 299 8.52 14.81 -5.64
CA LEU A 299 7.54 15.62 -4.88
C LEU A 299 7.62 15.40 -3.36
N LYS A 300 8.43 14.45 -2.89
CA LYS A 300 8.55 14.07 -1.48
C LYS A 300 9.98 14.22 -0.95
N ILE A 301 10.89 14.78 -1.74
CA ILE A 301 12.24 15.14 -1.29
C ILE A 301 12.10 16.22 -0.22
N ASP A 302 12.76 16.01 0.92
CA ASP A 302 12.75 16.98 1.99
C ASP A 302 13.52 18.24 1.54
N THR A 303 12.80 19.34 1.33
CA THR A 303 13.40 20.63 0.96
C THR A 303 14.00 21.36 2.17
N VAL A 304 13.85 20.80 3.38
CA VAL A 304 14.28 21.38 4.66
C VAL A 304 15.57 20.72 5.17
N ALA A 305 16.21 19.88 4.35
CA ALA A 305 17.50 19.26 4.67
C ALA A 305 18.68 20.21 4.42
#